data_AF-A0A0S8KHI7-F1
#
_entry.id   AF-A0A0S8KHI7-F1
#
_cell.length_a   1.000
_cell.length_b   1.000
_cell.length_c   1.000
_cell.angle_alpha   90.00
_cell.angle_beta   90.00
_cell.angle_gamma   90.00
#
_symmetry.space_group_name_H-M   'P 1'
#
loop_
_entity.id
_entity.type
_entity.pdbx_description
1 polymer ?
#
loop_
_entity_poly.entity_id
_entity_poly.type
_entity_poly.pdbx_seq_one_letter_code
_entity_poly.pdbx_strand_id
1 'polypeptide(L)'
;MPSEPAEELARELRDLQRRVDKLHSRVRLTDVQDSAEDVGTIASGLLQRIQAVRARGYVFESWLEETARDLESQWPRLRESVVKQIEQEAAALGRELPAVESLLRQVEARADRPSDAEPVLERADRATEVLEEKARAAADHISGMYDQFEDEVNELTGHLHQVEWMLTELAQASFQLLPVEAPIMAVRATWDQSQNQRPQGLLYLTDQRLLFEQKQEIATKKVLFIATEKEKVQQLLFEVPVGQIEKVVASHKGLLGHEDHLDLAFASDAPRPAAHFHIDGQRSETWQELIGRATSGDFDRDRAVPLDQEAIETVRSAPTRCPACSAPITQRILRGMDRIRCEYCGHVIRL
;
A
#
# COMPACT_ATOMS: atom_id res chain seq x y z
N MET A 1 -39.60 40.12 16.45
CA MET A 1 -38.21 40.05 15.98
C MET A 1 -37.35 39.96 17.23
N PRO A 2 -36.59 38.88 17.44
CA PRO A 2 -35.61 38.85 18.52
C PRO A 2 -34.59 39.99 18.34
N SER A 3 -34.02 40.48 19.44
CA SER A 3 -32.94 41.46 19.37
C SER A 3 -31.64 40.78 18.91
N GLU A 4 -30.75 41.52 18.27
CA GLU A 4 -29.43 41.03 17.84
C GLU A 4 -28.66 40.30 18.96
N PRO A 5 -28.62 40.79 20.23
CA PRO A 5 -28.03 40.05 21.35
C PRO A 5 -28.72 38.72 21.70
N ALA A 6 -30.04 38.61 21.49
CA ALA A 6 -30.77 37.37 21.74
C ALA A 6 -30.51 36.32 20.64
N GLU A 7 -30.29 36.75 19.41
CA GLU A 7 -29.92 35.86 18.30
C GLU A 7 -28.50 35.32 18.42
N GLU A 8 -27.57 36.14 18.92
CA GLU A 8 -26.18 35.76 19.22
C GLU A 8 -26.11 34.74 20.36
N LEU A 9 -26.72 35.03 21.51
CA LEU A 9 -26.81 34.10 22.65
C LEU A 9 -27.39 32.74 22.22
N ALA A 10 -28.46 32.74 21.43
CA ALA A 10 -29.09 31.52 20.96
C ALA A 10 -28.16 30.70 20.03
N ARG A 11 -27.28 31.36 19.28
CA ARG A 11 -26.30 30.70 18.41
C ARG A 11 -25.19 30.05 19.22
N GLU A 12 -24.66 30.77 20.20
CA GLU A 12 -23.60 30.28 21.08
C GLU A 12 -24.09 29.14 21.97
N LEU A 13 -25.31 29.26 22.54
CA LEU A 13 -25.93 28.17 23.29
C LEU A 13 -26.07 26.90 22.45
N ARG A 14 -26.51 27.02 21.18
CA ARG A 14 -26.58 25.86 20.27
C ARG A 14 -25.21 25.26 19.96
N ASP A 15 -24.16 26.06 19.92
CA ASP A 15 -22.79 25.55 19.72
C ASP A 15 -22.28 24.82 20.96
N LEU A 16 -22.48 25.42 22.13
CA LEU A 16 -22.15 24.81 23.41
C LEU A 16 -22.89 23.48 23.60
N GLN A 17 -24.19 23.41 23.28
CA GLN A 17 -24.96 22.15 23.31
C GLN A 17 -24.31 21.07 22.45
N ARG A 18 -23.97 21.37 21.19
CA ARG A 18 -23.29 20.41 20.31
C ARG A 18 -21.94 19.97 20.85
N ARG A 19 -21.19 20.86 21.48
CA ARG A 19 -19.88 20.54 22.08
C ARG A 19 -20.03 19.66 23.31
N VAL A 20 -20.97 19.96 24.20
CA VAL A 20 -21.28 19.10 25.36
C VAL A 20 -21.79 17.73 24.91
N ASP A 21 -22.62 17.66 23.86
CA ASP A 21 -23.06 16.37 23.29
C ASP A 21 -21.88 15.53 22.79
N LYS A 22 -20.92 16.15 22.07
CA LYS A 22 -19.67 15.48 21.64
C LYS A 22 -18.75 15.16 22.81
N LEU A 23 -18.79 15.95 23.88
CA LEU A 23 -17.97 15.75 25.06
C LEU A 23 -18.31 14.42 25.75
N HIS A 24 -19.56 13.96 25.68
CA HIS A 24 -19.94 12.64 26.18
C HIS A 24 -19.13 11.49 25.55
N SER A 25 -18.90 11.50 24.23
CA SER A 25 -18.10 10.45 23.57
C SER A 25 -16.61 10.62 23.88
N ARG A 26 -16.11 11.86 23.90
CA ARG A 26 -14.71 12.17 24.23
C ARG A 26 -14.33 11.78 25.66
N VAL A 27 -15.19 12.08 26.63
CA VAL A 27 -15.02 11.69 28.04
C VAL A 27 -15.04 10.17 28.21
N ARG A 28 -15.79 9.46 27.36
CA ARG A 28 -15.80 8.00 27.31
C ARG A 28 -14.64 7.40 26.52
N LEU A 29 -13.84 8.24 25.85
CA LEU A 29 -12.70 7.83 25.01
C LEU A 29 -13.09 6.81 23.94
N THR A 30 -14.30 6.92 23.40
CA THR A 30 -14.85 5.93 22.46
C THR A 30 -14.00 5.80 21.20
N ASP A 31 -13.55 6.91 20.62
CA ASP A 31 -12.74 6.88 19.39
C ASP A 31 -11.42 6.10 19.55
N VAL A 32 -10.77 6.21 20.73
CA VAL A 32 -9.52 5.49 21.02
C VAL A 32 -9.78 4.02 21.33
N GLN A 33 -10.90 3.71 21.99
CA GLN A 33 -11.32 2.33 22.19
C GLN A 33 -11.56 1.64 20.85
N ASP A 34 -12.30 2.29 19.94
CA ASP A 34 -12.60 1.76 18.61
C ASP A 34 -11.31 1.56 17.79
N SER A 35 -10.40 2.55 17.78
CA SER A 35 -9.10 2.43 17.12
C SER A 35 -8.27 1.25 17.66
N ALA A 36 -8.19 1.08 18.98
CA ALA A 36 -7.51 -0.06 19.59
C ALA A 36 -8.16 -1.40 19.18
N GLU A 37 -9.50 -1.48 19.17
CA GLU A 37 -10.23 -2.68 18.73
C GLU A 37 -9.98 -3.01 17.25
N ASP A 38 -9.95 -2.00 16.38
CA ASP A 38 -9.68 -2.14 14.95
C ASP A 38 -8.27 -2.67 14.68
N VAL A 39 -7.25 -2.06 15.30
CA VAL A 39 -5.85 -2.49 15.17
C VAL A 39 -5.69 -3.95 15.61
N GLY A 40 -6.32 -4.34 16.72
CA GLY A 40 -6.33 -5.72 17.20
C GLY A 40 -7.00 -6.69 16.23
N THR A 41 -8.10 -6.28 15.60
CA THR A 41 -8.84 -7.07 14.61
C THR A 41 -8.00 -7.28 13.35
N ILE A 42 -7.35 -6.21 12.86
CA ILE A 42 -6.46 -6.28 11.70
C ILE A 42 -5.29 -7.21 11.99
N ALA A 43 -4.59 -7.02 13.11
CA ALA A 43 -3.44 -7.84 13.50
C ALA A 43 -3.78 -9.35 13.52
N SER A 44 -4.92 -9.70 14.13
CA SER A 44 -5.40 -11.09 14.22
C SER A 44 -5.76 -11.69 12.84
N GLY A 45 -6.09 -10.85 11.85
CA GLY A 45 -6.43 -11.27 10.49
C GLY A 45 -5.24 -11.45 9.54
N LEU A 46 -4.04 -10.99 9.91
CA LEU A 46 -2.87 -10.97 9.02
C LEU A 46 -2.45 -12.37 8.55
N LEU A 47 -2.43 -13.36 9.46
CA LEU A 47 -2.01 -14.72 9.11
C LEU A 47 -2.92 -15.35 8.05
N GLN A 48 -4.24 -15.11 8.14
CA GLN A 48 -5.20 -15.61 7.15
C GLN A 48 -5.00 -14.92 5.79
N ARG A 49 -4.72 -13.61 5.77
CA ARG A 49 -4.42 -12.87 4.53
C ARG A 49 -3.14 -13.38 3.87
N ILE A 50 -2.10 -13.66 4.65
CA ILE A 50 -0.86 -14.27 4.16
C ILE A 50 -1.16 -15.63 3.52
N GLN A 51 -1.91 -16.50 4.19
CA GLN A 51 -2.33 -17.79 3.62
C GLN A 51 -3.09 -17.64 2.29
N ALA A 52 -3.94 -16.60 2.17
CA ALA A 52 -4.66 -16.32 0.94
C ALA A 52 -3.72 -15.92 -0.23
N VAL A 53 -2.69 -15.10 0.02
CA VAL A 53 -1.71 -14.78 -1.04
C VAL A 53 -0.80 -15.97 -1.36
N ARG A 54 -0.45 -16.82 -0.38
CA ARG A 54 0.26 -18.09 -0.62
C ARG A 54 -0.53 -19.01 -1.53
N ALA A 55 -1.82 -19.19 -1.26
CA ALA A 55 -2.71 -20.02 -2.08
C ALA A 55 -2.83 -19.53 -3.54
N ARG A 56 -2.57 -18.23 -3.78
CA ARG A 56 -2.54 -17.60 -5.09
C ARG A 56 -1.15 -17.63 -5.76
N GLY A 57 -0.17 -18.30 -5.17
CA GLY A 57 1.16 -18.53 -5.75
C GLY A 57 2.22 -17.52 -5.34
N TYR A 58 2.01 -16.70 -4.31
CA TYR A 58 3.08 -15.85 -3.76
C TYR A 58 4.05 -16.67 -2.91
N VAL A 59 5.34 -16.70 -3.28
CA VAL A 59 6.33 -17.61 -2.69
C VAL A 59 7.49 -16.92 -1.98
N PHE A 60 7.59 -15.60 -2.02
CA PHE A 60 8.69 -14.83 -1.41
C PHE A 60 8.36 -14.35 0.00
N GLU A 61 9.34 -13.78 0.69
CA GLU A 61 9.18 -13.16 2.00
C GLU A 61 8.70 -14.17 3.04
N SER A 62 9.55 -15.14 3.32
CA SER A 62 9.31 -16.20 4.30
C SER A 62 9.09 -15.68 5.73
N TRP A 63 9.46 -14.43 5.99
CA TRP A 63 9.32 -13.74 7.26
C TRP A 63 7.89 -13.26 7.56
N LEU A 64 7.01 -13.14 6.55
CA LEU A 64 5.64 -12.61 6.74
C LEU A 64 4.86 -13.39 7.81
N GLU A 65 4.94 -14.72 7.77
CA GLU A 65 4.26 -15.59 8.73
C GLU A 65 4.81 -15.47 10.16
N GLU A 66 6.11 -15.17 10.32
CA GLU A 66 6.72 -14.95 11.63
C GLU A 66 6.27 -13.58 12.18
N THR A 67 6.41 -12.52 11.39
CA THR A 67 5.98 -11.17 11.78
C THR A 67 4.50 -11.11 12.15
N ALA A 68 3.62 -11.75 11.39
CA ALA A 68 2.19 -11.79 11.73
C ALA A 68 1.91 -12.49 13.06
N ARG A 69 2.62 -13.60 13.37
CA ARG A 69 2.49 -14.29 14.66
C ARG A 69 3.04 -13.46 15.81
N ASP A 70 4.14 -12.75 15.58
CA ASP A 70 4.71 -11.86 16.58
C ASP A 70 3.71 -10.75 16.91
N LEU A 71 3.11 -10.10 15.91
CA LEU A 71 2.07 -9.09 16.11
C LEU A 71 0.84 -9.64 16.85
N GLU A 72 0.33 -10.81 16.42
CA GLU A 72 -0.79 -11.49 17.08
C GLU A 72 -0.49 -11.80 18.56
N SER A 73 0.75 -12.18 18.88
CA SER A 73 1.17 -12.51 20.25
C SER A 73 1.39 -11.30 21.15
N GLN A 74 1.78 -10.15 20.57
CA GLN A 74 2.07 -8.91 21.29
C GLN A 74 0.78 -8.20 21.71
N TRP A 75 -0.23 -8.19 20.84
CA TRP A 75 -1.45 -7.42 21.04
C TRP A 75 -2.16 -7.67 22.38
N PRO A 76 -2.38 -8.91 22.87
CA PRO A 76 -3.14 -9.14 24.10
C PRO A 76 -2.57 -8.41 25.33
N ARG A 77 -1.23 -8.36 25.45
CA ARG A 77 -0.56 -7.69 26.58
C ARG A 77 -0.67 -6.17 26.47
N LEU A 78 -0.53 -5.65 25.25
CA LEU A 78 -0.66 -4.24 24.98
C LEU A 78 -2.09 -3.77 25.23
N ARG A 79 -3.08 -4.51 24.71
CA ARG A 79 -4.50 -4.27 24.88
C ARG A 79 -4.90 -4.21 26.36
N GLU A 80 -4.42 -5.13 27.20
CA GLU A 80 -4.73 -5.09 28.64
C GLU A 80 -4.30 -3.76 29.27
N SER A 81 -3.12 -3.27 28.91
CA SER A 81 -2.59 -1.99 29.40
C SER A 81 -3.41 -0.80 28.87
N VAL A 82 -3.75 -0.80 27.58
CA VAL A 82 -4.57 0.22 26.93
C VAL A 82 -5.97 0.29 27.54
N VAL A 83 -6.67 -0.85 27.65
CA VAL A 83 -8.03 -0.92 28.23
C VAL A 83 -8.03 -0.41 29.67
N LYS A 84 -7.04 -0.82 30.47
CA LYS A 84 -6.91 -0.35 31.85
C LYS A 84 -6.72 1.16 31.91
N GLN A 85 -5.92 1.74 31.02
CA GLN A 85 -5.70 3.19 30.98
C GLN A 85 -6.98 3.93 30.53
N ILE A 86 -7.68 3.42 29.51
CA ILE A 86 -8.98 3.95 29.06
C ILE A 86 -9.97 3.99 30.22
N GLU A 87 -10.13 2.89 30.96
CA GLU A 87 -11.06 2.82 32.09
C GLU A 87 -10.72 3.85 33.19
N GLN A 88 -9.43 4.03 33.49
CA GLN A 88 -8.96 4.98 34.49
C GLN A 88 -9.24 6.43 34.08
N GLU A 89 -8.86 6.81 32.86
CA GLU A 89 -9.04 8.17 32.34
C GLU A 89 -10.53 8.49 32.12
N ALA A 90 -11.29 7.58 31.51
CA ALA A 90 -12.72 7.77 31.30
C ALA A 90 -13.47 7.93 32.63
N ALA A 91 -13.10 7.17 33.67
CA ALA A 91 -13.67 7.35 35.00
C ALA A 91 -13.29 8.71 35.62
N ALA A 92 -12.09 9.22 35.38
CA ALA A 92 -11.66 10.53 35.86
C ALA A 92 -12.40 11.68 35.16
N LEU A 93 -12.40 11.67 33.83
CA LEU A 93 -13.11 12.65 33.00
C LEU A 93 -14.62 12.62 33.27
N GLY A 94 -15.19 11.41 33.44
CA GLY A 94 -16.61 11.20 33.74
C GLY A 94 -17.07 11.82 35.06
N ARG A 95 -16.16 12.02 36.03
CA ARG A 95 -16.46 12.73 37.28
C ARG A 95 -16.55 14.25 37.10
N GLU A 96 -15.93 14.81 36.05
CA GLU A 96 -15.94 16.25 35.78
C GLU A 96 -17.13 16.68 34.90
N LEU A 97 -17.64 15.78 34.07
CA LEU A 97 -18.74 16.04 33.14
C LEU A 97 -20.03 16.61 33.78
N PRO A 98 -20.53 16.12 34.93
CA PRO A 98 -21.75 16.64 35.54
C PRO A 98 -21.69 18.13 35.89
N ALA A 99 -20.49 18.67 36.16
CA ALA A 99 -20.31 20.09 36.43
C ALA A 99 -20.54 20.93 35.17
N VAL A 100 -20.04 20.48 34.02
CA VAL A 100 -20.25 21.12 32.71
C VAL A 100 -21.73 21.07 32.34
N GLU A 101 -22.38 19.92 32.47
CA GLU A 101 -23.82 19.78 32.21
C GLU A 101 -24.66 20.69 33.12
N SER A 102 -24.26 20.82 34.39
CA SER A 102 -24.94 21.70 35.33
C SER A 102 -24.80 23.18 34.97
N LEU A 103 -23.70 23.58 34.32
CA LEU A 103 -23.52 24.93 33.79
C LEU A 103 -24.38 25.13 32.54
N LEU A 104 -24.42 24.15 31.63
CA LEU A 104 -25.29 24.20 30.45
C LEU A 104 -26.77 24.37 30.83
N ARG A 105 -27.29 23.54 31.75
CA ARG A 105 -28.68 23.67 32.25
C ARG A 105 -28.96 25.03 32.87
N GLN A 106 -27.95 25.65 33.47
CA GLN A 106 -28.04 26.98 34.06
C GLN A 106 -28.07 28.10 33.01
N VAL A 107 -27.42 27.92 31.85
CA VAL A 107 -27.53 28.84 30.71
C VAL A 107 -28.93 28.71 30.09
N GLU A 108 -29.39 27.48 29.86
CA GLU A 108 -30.71 27.19 29.28
C GLU A 108 -31.85 27.79 30.11
N ALA A 109 -31.77 27.70 31.44
CA ALA A 109 -32.75 28.27 32.35
C ALA A 109 -32.81 29.81 32.34
N ARG A 110 -31.79 30.49 31.77
CA ARG A 110 -31.69 31.96 31.68
C ARG A 110 -31.73 32.48 30.25
N ALA A 111 -32.00 31.61 29.27
CA ALA A 111 -31.91 31.95 27.85
C ALA A 111 -32.89 33.06 27.40
N ASP A 112 -33.93 33.35 28.20
CA ASP A 112 -34.87 34.46 27.99
C ASP A 112 -34.30 35.83 28.43
N ARG A 113 -33.16 35.86 29.13
CA ARG A 113 -32.54 37.06 29.71
C ARG A 113 -31.05 37.13 29.36
N PRO A 114 -30.70 37.73 28.20
CA PRO A 114 -29.33 37.72 27.70
C PRO A 114 -28.27 38.23 28.69
N SER A 115 -28.54 39.34 29.39
CA SER A 115 -27.63 39.92 30.39
C SER A 115 -27.31 39.00 31.57
N ASP A 116 -28.23 38.08 31.90
CA ASP A 116 -28.08 37.15 33.02
C ASP A 116 -27.45 35.82 32.57
N ALA A 117 -27.63 35.46 31.29
CA ALA A 117 -27.14 34.22 30.70
C ALA A 117 -25.67 34.31 30.30
N GLU A 118 -25.22 35.46 29.80
CA GLU A 118 -23.89 35.68 29.21
C GLU A 118 -22.73 35.30 30.15
N PRO A 119 -22.68 35.73 31.44
CA PRO A 119 -21.59 35.33 32.34
C PRO A 119 -21.57 33.83 32.68
N VAL A 120 -22.73 33.18 32.63
CA VAL A 120 -22.86 31.74 32.87
C VAL A 120 -22.44 30.96 31.63
N LEU A 121 -22.77 31.48 30.45
CA LEU A 121 -22.37 30.93 29.16
C LEU A 121 -20.85 30.94 29.01
N GLU A 122 -20.18 32.07 29.27
CA GLU A 122 -18.71 32.14 29.25
C GLU A 122 -18.03 31.16 30.24
N ARG A 123 -18.70 30.86 31.34
CA ARG A 123 -18.20 29.88 32.32
C ARG A 123 -18.41 28.45 31.84
N ALA A 124 -19.58 28.17 31.27
CA ALA A 124 -19.89 26.87 30.68
C ALA A 124 -18.98 26.55 29.51
N ASP A 125 -18.70 27.55 28.67
CA ASP A 125 -17.82 27.47 27.52
C ASP A 125 -16.38 27.10 27.93
N ARG A 126 -15.78 27.88 28.84
CA ARG A 126 -14.45 27.57 29.39
C ARG A 126 -14.37 26.21 30.08
N ALA A 127 -15.39 25.84 30.85
CA ALA A 127 -15.42 24.54 31.51
C ALA A 127 -15.50 23.39 30.49
N THR A 128 -16.23 23.59 29.40
CA THR A 128 -16.32 22.64 28.28
C THR A 128 -14.98 22.51 27.59
N GLU A 129 -14.34 23.64 27.24
CA GLU A 129 -13.03 23.67 26.59
C GLU A 129 -11.96 22.94 27.42
N VAL A 130 -11.87 23.23 28.73
CA VAL A 130 -10.91 22.55 29.62
C VAL A 130 -11.14 21.04 29.66
N LEU A 131 -12.40 20.57 29.70
CA LEU A 131 -12.67 19.14 29.71
C LEU A 131 -12.42 18.49 28.33
N GLU A 132 -12.67 19.21 27.24
CA GLU A 132 -12.31 18.78 25.88
C GLU A 132 -10.79 18.61 25.73
N GLU A 133 -9.99 19.57 26.22
CA GLU A 133 -8.53 19.49 26.19
C GLU A 133 -8.00 18.33 27.03
N LYS A 134 -8.54 18.11 28.24
CA LYS A 134 -8.19 16.96 29.07
C LYS A 134 -8.52 15.63 28.39
N ALA A 135 -9.72 15.51 27.82
CA ALA A 135 -10.13 14.30 27.11
C ALA A 135 -9.24 14.02 25.90
N ARG A 136 -8.88 15.06 25.14
CA ARG A 136 -7.92 14.94 24.03
C ARG A 136 -6.53 14.51 24.51
N ALA A 137 -6.01 15.13 25.55
CA ALA A 137 -4.69 14.76 26.09
C ALA A 137 -4.66 13.32 26.59
N ALA A 138 -5.75 12.85 27.23
CA ALA A 138 -5.89 11.45 27.62
C ALA A 138 -5.94 10.52 26.40
N ALA A 139 -6.71 10.88 25.37
CA ALA A 139 -6.78 10.14 24.11
C ALA A 139 -5.41 10.03 23.44
N ASP A 140 -4.71 11.15 23.24
CA ASP A 140 -3.38 11.20 22.62
C ASP A 140 -2.36 10.38 23.42
N HIS A 141 -2.42 10.42 24.75
CA HIS A 141 -1.56 9.61 25.61
C HIS A 141 -1.80 8.10 25.42
N ILE A 142 -3.07 7.68 25.38
CA ILE A 142 -3.45 6.27 25.21
C ILE A 142 -3.09 5.78 23.81
N SER A 143 -3.35 6.58 22.76
CA SER A 143 -2.93 6.24 21.39
C SER A 143 -1.42 6.07 21.30
N GLY A 144 -0.64 6.94 21.94
CA GLY A 144 0.81 6.80 22.03
C GLY A 144 1.29 5.57 22.83
N MET A 145 0.40 4.80 23.47
CA MET A 145 0.79 3.52 24.08
C MET A 145 0.90 2.41 23.03
N TYR A 146 0.16 2.50 21.92
CA TYR A 146 0.08 1.44 20.90
C TYR A 146 0.38 1.90 19.47
N ASP A 147 0.80 3.15 19.26
CA ASP A 147 1.09 3.73 17.96
C ASP A 147 2.14 2.95 17.15
N GLN A 148 3.24 2.55 17.78
CA GLN A 148 4.26 1.72 17.12
C GLN A 148 3.69 0.38 16.66
N PHE A 149 2.84 -0.24 17.48
CA PHE A 149 2.21 -1.50 17.11
C PHE A 149 1.24 -1.31 15.94
N GLU A 150 0.46 -0.22 15.97
CA GLU A 150 -0.42 0.17 14.87
C GLU A 150 0.37 0.41 13.57
N ASP A 151 1.51 1.09 13.64
CA ASP A 151 2.40 1.33 12.50
C ASP A 151 2.90 0.00 11.90
N GLU A 152 3.41 -0.93 12.71
CA GLU A 152 3.87 -2.24 12.26
C GLU A 152 2.74 -3.07 11.59
N VAL A 153 1.52 -3.02 12.16
CA VAL A 153 0.33 -3.66 11.58
C VAL A 153 -0.07 -3.03 10.25
N ASN A 154 -0.02 -1.70 10.16
CA ASN A 154 -0.35 -0.94 8.96
C ASN A 154 0.66 -1.15 7.84
N GLU A 155 1.96 -1.21 8.15
CA GLU A 155 3.03 -1.50 7.20
C GLU A 155 2.82 -2.88 6.55
N LEU A 156 2.64 -3.92 7.36
CA LEU A 156 2.41 -5.27 6.85
C LEU A 156 1.07 -5.35 6.08
N THR A 157 0.03 -4.66 6.54
CA THR A 157 -1.26 -4.58 5.85
C THR A 157 -1.15 -3.93 4.48
N GLY A 158 -0.41 -2.82 4.38
CA GLY A 158 -0.17 -2.09 3.14
C GLY A 158 0.65 -2.91 2.15
N HIS A 159 1.67 -3.62 2.65
CA HIS A 159 2.47 -4.53 1.84
C HIS A 159 1.63 -5.70 1.29
N LEU A 160 0.82 -6.36 2.12
CA LEU A 160 -0.07 -7.43 1.68
C LEU A 160 -1.09 -6.92 0.65
N HIS A 161 -1.58 -5.69 0.80
CA HIS A 161 -2.46 -5.09 -0.20
C HIS A 161 -1.77 -4.95 -1.57
N GLN A 162 -0.49 -4.56 -1.61
CA GLN A 162 0.28 -4.48 -2.86
C GLN A 162 0.46 -5.86 -3.50
N VAL A 163 0.78 -6.90 -2.71
CA VAL A 163 0.90 -8.28 -3.17
C VAL A 163 -0.44 -8.80 -3.71
N GLU A 164 -1.53 -8.59 -2.97
CA GLU A 164 -2.88 -8.98 -3.37
C GLU A 164 -3.30 -8.29 -4.70
N TRP A 165 -2.96 -7.01 -4.85
CA TRP A 165 -3.20 -6.24 -6.07
C TRP A 165 -2.38 -6.77 -7.24
N MET A 166 -1.07 -6.96 -7.06
CA MET A 166 -0.19 -7.55 -8.09
C MET A 166 -0.73 -8.89 -8.58
N LEU A 167 -1.07 -9.81 -7.68
CA LEU A 167 -1.60 -11.13 -8.04
C LEU A 167 -2.93 -11.03 -8.80
N THR A 168 -3.71 -9.97 -8.56
CA THR A 168 -4.99 -9.73 -9.24
C THR A 168 -4.77 -9.24 -10.66
N GLU A 169 -3.81 -8.33 -10.85
CA GLU A 169 -3.44 -7.83 -12.16
C GLU A 169 -2.78 -8.92 -13.01
N LEU A 170 -1.85 -9.69 -12.40
CA LEU A 170 -1.18 -10.80 -13.06
C LEU A 170 -2.15 -11.88 -13.56
N ALA A 171 -3.18 -12.21 -12.78
CA ALA A 171 -4.21 -13.18 -13.18
C ALA A 171 -4.99 -12.74 -14.43
N GLN A 172 -4.96 -11.45 -14.77
CA GLN A 172 -5.62 -10.88 -15.95
C GLN A 172 -4.62 -10.49 -17.04
N ALA A 173 -3.32 -10.74 -16.86
CA ALA A 173 -2.29 -10.34 -17.80
C ALA A 173 -2.43 -11.08 -19.15
N SER A 174 -1.96 -10.43 -20.20
CA SER A 174 -1.89 -10.96 -21.58
C SER A 174 -0.74 -11.95 -21.80
N PHE A 175 0.09 -12.16 -20.78
CA PHE A 175 1.21 -13.10 -20.77
C PHE A 175 1.05 -14.15 -19.68
N GLN A 176 1.85 -15.21 -19.78
CA GLN A 176 1.95 -16.24 -18.75
C GLN A 176 3.35 -16.23 -18.15
N LEU A 177 3.43 -16.53 -16.85
CA LEU A 177 4.71 -16.83 -16.21
C LEU A 177 5.23 -18.19 -16.70
N LEU A 178 6.54 -18.32 -16.76
CA LEU A 178 7.18 -19.61 -16.97
C LEU A 178 6.86 -20.53 -15.79
N PRO A 179 6.89 -21.86 -15.98
CA PRO A 179 6.93 -22.80 -14.87
C PRO A 179 8.01 -22.36 -13.87
N VAL A 180 7.71 -22.43 -12.57
CA VAL A 180 8.58 -22.03 -11.45
C VAL A 180 9.01 -20.55 -11.37
N GLU A 181 8.62 -19.70 -12.33
CA GLU A 181 8.73 -18.25 -12.20
C GLU A 181 7.67 -17.73 -11.23
N ALA A 182 8.07 -16.83 -10.35
CA ALA A 182 7.20 -16.26 -9.35
C ALA A 182 7.23 -14.72 -9.36
N PRO A 183 6.06 -14.08 -9.18
CA PRO A 183 5.97 -12.63 -9.18
C PRO A 183 6.48 -12.05 -7.86
N ILE A 184 7.25 -10.97 -7.94
CA ILE A 184 7.81 -10.23 -6.80
C ILE A 184 6.94 -9.00 -6.51
N MET A 185 6.77 -8.14 -7.52
CA MET A 185 6.01 -6.89 -7.40
C MET A 185 5.42 -6.47 -8.74
N ALA A 186 4.35 -5.68 -8.73
CA ALA A 186 3.89 -4.92 -9.88
C ALA A 186 3.68 -3.45 -9.51
N VAL A 187 3.75 -2.56 -10.50
CA VAL A 187 3.42 -1.12 -10.35
C VAL A 187 2.78 -0.61 -11.63
N ARG A 188 1.93 0.42 -11.51
CA ARG A 188 1.48 1.17 -12.68
C ARG A 188 2.67 1.92 -13.28
N ALA A 189 2.79 1.86 -14.60
CA ALA A 189 3.93 2.48 -15.27
C ALA A 189 3.53 3.07 -16.63
N THR A 190 4.26 4.10 -17.01
CA THR A 190 4.31 4.63 -18.37
C THR A 190 5.68 4.33 -18.96
N TRP A 191 5.73 3.66 -20.11
CA TRP A 191 6.98 3.39 -20.80
C TRP A 191 7.31 4.50 -21.78
N ASP A 192 8.42 5.20 -21.58
CA ASP A 192 8.84 6.29 -22.45
C ASP A 192 9.64 5.76 -23.64
N GLN A 193 8.95 5.09 -24.56
CA GLN A 193 9.56 4.47 -25.74
C GLN A 193 10.12 5.51 -26.73
N SER A 194 9.43 6.65 -26.88
CA SER A 194 9.89 7.81 -27.66
C SER A 194 9.10 9.06 -27.26
N GLN A 195 9.48 10.24 -27.78
CA GLN A 195 8.77 11.51 -27.50
C GLN A 195 7.25 11.44 -27.76
N ASN A 196 6.80 10.58 -28.68
CA ASN A 196 5.38 10.46 -29.06
C ASN A 196 4.76 9.10 -28.73
N GLN A 197 5.50 8.17 -28.13
CA GLN A 197 5.00 6.84 -27.77
C GLN A 197 5.25 6.60 -26.29
N ARG A 198 4.18 6.77 -25.51
CA ARG A 198 4.17 6.63 -24.06
C ARG A 198 3.05 5.67 -23.61
N PRO A 199 3.11 4.37 -23.97
CA PRO A 199 2.09 3.43 -23.54
C PRO A 199 2.05 3.35 -22.01
N GLN A 200 0.84 3.32 -21.46
CA GLN A 200 0.53 3.14 -20.05
C GLN A 200 0.10 1.71 -19.79
N GLY A 201 0.43 1.22 -18.61
CA GLY A 201 0.05 -0.11 -18.17
C GLY A 201 0.72 -0.50 -16.87
N LEU A 202 1.25 -1.72 -16.83
CA LEU A 202 1.84 -2.30 -15.62
C LEU A 202 3.24 -2.83 -15.90
N LEU A 203 4.16 -2.48 -15.01
CA LEU A 203 5.49 -3.08 -14.92
C LEU A 203 5.43 -4.19 -13.85
N TYR A 204 5.83 -5.38 -14.22
CA TYR A 204 5.91 -6.56 -13.36
C TYR A 204 7.37 -6.96 -13.19
N LEU A 205 7.76 -7.23 -11.95
CA LEU A 205 9.03 -7.85 -11.62
C LEU A 205 8.78 -9.28 -11.14
N THR A 206 9.50 -10.24 -11.70
CA THR A 206 9.56 -11.63 -11.26
C THR A 206 10.99 -11.98 -10.86
N ASP A 207 11.19 -13.16 -10.29
CA ASP A 207 12.54 -13.68 -10.02
C ASP A 207 13.36 -14.00 -11.27
N GLN A 208 12.77 -13.87 -12.47
CA GLN A 208 13.42 -14.22 -13.73
C GLN A 208 13.37 -13.11 -14.78
N ARG A 209 12.36 -12.25 -14.77
CA ARG A 209 12.09 -11.26 -15.82
C ARG A 209 11.54 -9.94 -15.27
N LEU A 210 11.84 -8.87 -16.00
CA LEU A 210 11.13 -7.61 -15.94
C LEU A 210 10.20 -7.53 -17.15
N LEU A 211 8.91 -7.35 -16.93
CA LEU A 211 7.88 -7.35 -17.98
C LEU A 211 7.07 -6.06 -17.92
N PHE A 212 6.73 -5.48 -19.06
CA PHE A 212 5.78 -4.39 -19.14
C PHE A 212 4.65 -4.72 -20.10
N GLU A 213 3.43 -4.74 -19.54
CA GLU A 213 2.18 -4.90 -20.26
C GLU A 213 1.54 -3.53 -20.44
N GLN A 214 1.27 -3.15 -21.69
CA GLN A 214 0.35 -2.06 -21.96
C GLN A 214 -1.05 -2.47 -21.56
N LYS A 215 -1.74 -1.65 -20.77
CA LYS A 215 -3.12 -1.88 -20.34
C LYS A 215 -3.81 -0.53 -20.19
N GLN A 216 -4.42 -0.04 -21.27
CA GLN A 216 -5.04 1.29 -21.31
C GLN A 216 -6.25 1.36 -22.25
N GLU A 217 -7.15 2.32 -22.02
CA GLU A 217 -8.19 2.70 -22.97
C GLU A 217 -7.65 3.76 -23.94
N ILE A 218 -7.65 3.46 -25.24
CA ILE A 218 -7.26 4.41 -26.29
C ILE A 218 -8.50 4.89 -27.01
N ALA A 219 -8.66 6.20 -27.15
CA ALA A 219 -9.70 6.77 -27.99
C ALA A 219 -9.38 6.48 -29.47
N THR A 220 -10.19 5.66 -30.12
CA THR A 220 -10.01 5.28 -31.54
C THR A 220 -10.69 6.26 -32.49
N LYS A 221 -11.71 7.00 -32.01
CA LYS A 221 -12.35 8.08 -32.77
C LYS A 221 -12.57 9.32 -31.91
N LYS A 222 -12.39 10.50 -32.53
CA LYS A 222 -12.67 11.80 -31.92
C LYS A 222 -13.55 12.64 -32.85
N VAL A 223 -14.59 13.27 -32.31
CA VAL A 223 -15.43 14.28 -33.00
C VAL A 223 -15.39 15.55 -32.16
N LEU A 224 -14.96 16.68 -32.74
CA LEU A 224 -14.83 17.97 -32.04
C LEU A 224 -14.11 17.85 -30.69
N PHE A 225 -12.94 17.19 -30.67
CA PHE A 225 -12.12 16.92 -29.47
C PHE A 225 -12.74 15.98 -28.42
N ILE A 226 -13.95 15.47 -28.64
CA ILE A 226 -14.61 14.49 -27.76
C ILE A 226 -14.31 13.09 -28.28
N ALA A 227 -13.79 12.21 -27.41
CA ALA A 227 -13.62 10.79 -27.72
C ALA A 227 -14.99 10.12 -27.87
N THR A 228 -15.28 9.57 -29.05
CA THR A 228 -16.57 8.91 -29.36
C THR A 228 -16.49 7.39 -29.31
N GLU A 229 -15.28 6.84 -29.47
CA GLU A 229 -15.03 5.41 -29.44
C GLU A 229 -13.71 5.16 -28.70
N LYS A 230 -13.70 4.14 -27.84
CA LYS A 230 -12.54 3.73 -27.08
C LYS A 230 -12.29 2.24 -27.29
N GLU A 231 -11.03 1.85 -27.35
CA GLU A 231 -10.59 0.47 -27.41
C GLU A 231 -9.67 0.19 -26.22
N LYS A 232 -9.92 -0.90 -25.49
CA LYS A 232 -9.01 -1.38 -24.46
C LYS A 232 -7.86 -2.13 -25.13
N VAL A 233 -6.66 -1.55 -25.09
CA VAL A 233 -5.45 -2.22 -25.55
C VAL A 233 -4.80 -2.92 -24.36
N GLN A 234 -4.59 -4.22 -24.50
CA GLN A 234 -3.92 -5.05 -23.49
C GLN A 234 -2.93 -6.01 -24.17
N GLN A 235 -1.63 -5.76 -24.01
CA GLN A 235 -0.57 -6.55 -24.65
C GLN A 235 0.78 -6.40 -23.95
N LEU A 236 1.56 -7.48 -23.91
CA LEU A 236 2.96 -7.44 -23.49
C LEU A 236 3.80 -6.68 -24.54
N LEU A 237 4.45 -5.59 -24.12
CA LEU A 237 5.27 -4.76 -25.01
C LEU A 237 6.76 -4.85 -24.75
N PHE A 238 7.14 -5.23 -23.54
CA PHE A 238 8.54 -5.30 -23.13
C PHE A 238 8.74 -6.48 -22.18
N GLU A 239 9.83 -7.20 -22.41
CA GLU A 239 10.27 -8.33 -21.60
C GLU A 239 11.79 -8.39 -21.67
N VAL A 240 12.45 -8.43 -20.51
CA VAL A 240 13.90 -8.63 -20.40
C VAL A 240 14.18 -9.55 -19.21
N PRO A 241 14.96 -10.64 -19.37
CA PRO A 241 15.51 -11.40 -18.26
C PRO A 241 16.21 -10.51 -17.23
N VAL A 242 15.98 -10.72 -15.93
CA VAL A 242 16.63 -9.91 -14.89
C VAL A 242 18.16 -9.99 -14.95
N GLY A 243 18.70 -11.15 -15.37
CA GLY A 243 20.14 -11.34 -15.57
C GLY A 243 20.76 -10.57 -16.73
N GLN A 244 19.96 -9.91 -17.58
CA GLN A 244 20.43 -9.01 -18.64
C GLN A 244 20.36 -7.53 -18.22
N ILE A 245 19.89 -7.22 -17.02
CA ILE A 245 19.86 -5.85 -16.48
C ILE A 245 21.23 -5.53 -15.88
N GLU A 246 21.98 -4.64 -16.52
CA GLU A 246 23.32 -4.24 -16.07
C GLU A 246 23.27 -3.08 -15.07
N LYS A 247 22.30 -2.17 -15.25
CA LYS A 247 22.16 -0.99 -14.40
C LYS A 247 20.70 -0.57 -14.28
N VAL A 248 20.33 -0.16 -13.07
CA VAL A 248 19.07 0.52 -12.76
C VAL A 248 19.40 1.81 -12.04
N VAL A 249 18.78 2.91 -12.45
CA VAL A 249 18.90 4.21 -11.79
C VAL A 249 17.50 4.73 -11.47
N ALA A 250 17.21 4.83 -10.17
CA ALA A 250 16.07 5.56 -9.65
C ALA A 250 16.31 7.07 -9.76
N SER A 251 15.26 7.84 -10.07
CA SER A 251 15.33 9.29 -10.08
C SER A 251 13.96 9.91 -9.86
N HIS A 252 13.95 11.07 -9.20
CA HIS A 252 12.78 11.91 -9.09
C HIS A 252 12.81 13.00 -10.16
N LYS A 253 11.76 13.09 -10.98
CA LYS A 253 11.60 14.12 -12.03
C LYS A 253 10.27 14.89 -11.82
N GLY A 254 9.89 15.71 -12.79
CA GLY A 254 8.70 16.55 -12.72
C GLY A 254 8.90 17.84 -11.90
N LEU A 255 7.91 18.74 -12.00
CA LEU A 255 7.90 19.99 -11.24
C LEU A 255 7.74 19.66 -9.74
N LEU A 256 8.73 19.98 -8.91
CA LEU A 256 8.81 19.61 -7.47
C LEU A 256 9.25 18.17 -7.17
N GLY A 257 9.69 17.37 -8.15
CA GLY A 257 10.29 16.05 -7.88
C GLY A 257 9.29 14.98 -7.41
N HIS A 258 8.05 15.03 -7.91
CA HIS A 258 6.98 14.11 -7.51
C HIS A 258 6.80 12.90 -8.45
N GLU A 259 7.55 12.85 -9.55
CA GLU A 259 7.48 11.76 -10.52
C GLU A 259 8.60 10.76 -10.24
N ASP A 260 8.27 9.48 -10.07
CA ASP A 260 9.23 8.40 -9.81
C ASP A 260 9.63 7.72 -11.13
N HIS A 261 10.93 7.68 -11.42
CA HIS A 261 11.44 7.16 -12.69
C HIS A 261 12.50 6.07 -12.53
N LEU A 262 12.51 5.13 -13.46
CA LEU A 262 13.50 4.08 -13.61
C LEU A 262 14.20 4.19 -14.97
N ASP A 263 15.51 4.40 -14.94
CA ASP A 263 16.40 4.34 -16.10
C ASP A 263 17.17 3.01 -16.09
N LEU A 264 16.90 2.16 -17.08
CA LEU A 264 17.45 0.80 -17.18
C LEU A 264 18.45 0.72 -18.34
N ALA A 265 19.62 0.13 -18.09
CA ALA A 265 20.57 -0.26 -19.13
C ALA A 265 20.71 -1.79 -19.15
N PHE A 266 20.77 -2.35 -20.36
CA PHE A 266 20.78 -3.79 -20.59
C PHE A 266 22.06 -4.25 -21.28
N ALA A 267 22.38 -5.52 -21.10
CA ALA A 267 23.46 -6.19 -21.79
C ALA A 267 23.27 -6.16 -23.31
N SER A 268 24.38 -6.28 -24.05
CA SER A 268 24.40 -6.16 -25.51
C SER A 268 23.56 -7.22 -26.25
N ASP A 269 23.30 -8.35 -25.60
CA ASP A 269 22.49 -9.47 -26.08
C ASP A 269 21.00 -9.35 -25.70
N ALA A 270 20.62 -8.28 -24.98
CA ALA A 270 19.22 -7.99 -24.68
C ALA A 270 18.48 -7.47 -25.94
N PRO A 271 17.14 -7.61 -26.02
CA PRO A 271 16.35 -7.17 -27.17
C PRO A 271 16.44 -5.66 -27.47
N ARG A 272 16.83 -4.86 -26.47
CA ARG A 272 17.01 -3.41 -26.54
C ARG A 272 18.17 -2.99 -25.63
N PRO A 273 18.83 -1.86 -25.88
CA PRO A 273 19.96 -1.41 -25.05
C PRO A 273 19.54 -0.75 -23.73
N ALA A 274 18.33 -0.17 -23.67
CA ALA A 274 17.83 0.57 -22.51
C ALA A 274 16.30 0.67 -22.51
N ALA A 275 15.73 1.02 -21.35
CA ALA A 275 14.34 1.40 -21.19
C ALA A 275 14.18 2.48 -20.12
N HIS A 276 13.18 3.35 -20.30
CA HIS A 276 12.83 4.38 -19.33
C HIS A 276 11.36 4.23 -18.91
N PHE A 277 11.10 4.14 -17.62
CA PHE A 277 9.75 4.06 -17.07
C PHE A 277 9.50 5.20 -16.08
N HIS A 278 8.32 5.81 -16.18
CA HIS A 278 7.71 6.54 -15.07
C HIS A 278 6.79 5.56 -14.32
N ILE A 279 6.90 5.47 -13.01
CA ILE A 279 6.10 4.57 -12.17
C ILE A 279 5.22 5.38 -11.21
N ASP A 280 4.01 4.89 -10.96
CA ASP A 280 3.00 5.60 -10.16
C ASP A 280 2.61 4.79 -8.91
N GLY A 281 2.62 5.45 -7.75
CA GLY A 281 2.15 4.89 -6.47
C GLY A 281 3.15 4.02 -5.72
N GLN A 282 4.39 3.89 -6.22
CA GLN A 282 5.51 3.25 -5.52
C GLN A 282 6.81 4.01 -5.82
N ARG A 283 7.75 3.95 -4.90
CA ARG A 283 9.03 4.68 -4.98
C ARG A 283 10.00 4.01 -5.95
N SER A 284 10.68 4.82 -6.75
CA SER A 284 11.70 4.33 -7.70
C SER A 284 12.91 3.71 -7.01
N GLU A 285 13.30 4.19 -5.82
CA GLU A 285 14.39 3.56 -5.04
C GLU A 285 14.04 2.13 -4.63
N THR A 286 12.82 1.91 -4.15
CA THR A 286 12.33 0.57 -3.79
C THR A 286 12.40 -0.36 -5.00
N TRP A 287 12.00 0.11 -6.17
CA TRP A 287 12.11 -0.68 -7.41
C TRP A 287 13.57 -0.95 -7.82
N GLN A 288 14.47 0.02 -7.67
CA GLN A 288 15.89 -0.20 -7.91
C GLN A 288 16.45 -1.31 -7.00
N GLU A 289 16.09 -1.30 -5.71
CA GLU A 289 16.49 -2.33 -4.75
C GLU A 289 15.89 -3.70 -5.07
N LEU A 290 14.59 -3.75 -5.40
CA LEU A 290 13.91 -4.99 -5.79
C LEU A 290 14.55 -5.60 -7.05
N ILE A 291 14.81 -4.79 -8.08
CA ILE A 291 15.47 -5.29 -9.30
C ILE A 291 16.89 -5.75 -8.97
N GLY A 292 17.63 -5.01 -8.14
CA GLY A 292 18.96 -5.43 -7.68
C GLY A 292 18.96 -6.78 -6.95
N ARG A 293 17.99 -7.03 -6.07
CA ARG A 293 17.80 -8.32 -5.40
C ARG A 293 17.42 -9.44 -6.37
N ALA A 294 16.64 -9.13 -7.41
CA ALA A 294 16.29 -10.09 -8.45
C ALA A 294 17.51 -10.44 -9.32
N THR A 295 18.35 -9.47 -9.69
CA THR A 295 19.56 -9.71 -10.48
C THR A 295 20.63 -10.48 -9.71
N SER A 296 20.75 -10.28 -8.39
CA SER A 296 21.68 -11.02 -7.53
C SER A 296 21.19 -12.44 -7.18
N GLY A 297 19.91 -12.74 -7.42
CA GLY A 297 19.28 -14.00 -7.00
C GLY A 297 18.98 -14.08 -5.50
N ASP A 298 19.00 -12.95 -4.77
CA ASP A 298 18.79 -12.94 -3.33
C ASP A 298 17.38 -13.38 -2.92
N PHE A 299 16.39 -13.21 -3.80
CA PHE A 299 15.03 -13.72 -3.57
C PHE A 299 14.97 -15.24 -3.41
N ASP A 300 15.92 -16.00 -3.96
CA ASP A 300 15.93 -17.45 -3.79
C ASP A 300 16.18 -17.88 -2.34
N ARG A 301 16.80 -17.01 -1.51
CA ARG A 301 17.06 -17.24 -0.09
C ARG A 301 15.87 -16.93 0.81
N ASP A 302 14.93 -16.14 0.30
CA ASP A 302 13.76 -15.63 1.03
C ASP A 302 12.47 -16.28 0.53
N ARG A 303 12.55 -17.48 -0.06
CA ARG A 303 11.36 -18.21 -0.51
C ARG A 303 10.73 -18.96 0.65
N ALA A 304 9.44 -18.75 0.86
CA ALA A 304 8.59 -19.60 1.70
C ALA A 304 8.37 -20.98 1.07
N VAL A 305 8.46 -21.09 -0.26
CA VAL A 305 8.33 -22.35 -1.01
C VAL A 305 9.64 -22.63 -1.76
N PRO A 306 10.34 -23.75 -1.46
CA PRO A 306 11.59 -24.11 -2.14
C PRO A 306 11.43 -24.19 -3.66
N LEU A 307 12.50 -23.81 -4.37
CA LEU A 307 12.59 -24.03 -5.80
C LEU A 307 12.65 -25.52 -6.13
N ASP A 308 12.02 -25.90 -7.23
CA ASP A 308 12.17 -27.22 -7.81
C ASP A 308 13.61 -27.44 -8.30
N GLN A 309 14.25 -28.50 -7.79
CA GLN A 309 15.62 -28.84 -8.15
C GLN A 309 15.74 -29.29 -9.60
N GLU A 310 14.73 -29.95 -10.16
CA GLU A 310 14.73 -30.38 -11.56
C GLU A 310 14.80 -29.16 -12.48
N ALA A 311 14.00 -28.11 -12.20
CA ALA A 311 14.04 -26.87 -12.96
C ALA A 311 15.40 -26.15 -12.87
N ILE A 312 16.11 -26.25 -11.74
CA ILE A 312 17.48 -25.71 -11.60
C ILE A 312 18.47 -26.52 -12.43
N GLU A 313 18.39 -27.85 -12.37
CA GLU A 313 19.27 -28.75 -13.11
C GLU A 313 19.12 -28.59 -14.62
N THR A 314 17.89 -28.47 -15.14
CA THR A 314 17.60 -28.24 -16.56
C THR A 314 18.33 -27.01 -17.11
N VAL A 315 18.33 -25.90 -16.37
CA VAL A 315 19.05 -24.68 -16.78
C VAL A 315 20.57 -24.90 -16.76
N ARG A 316 21.09 -25.64 -15.77
CA ARG A 316 22.53 -25.94 -15.66
C ARG A 316 23.02 -26.90 -16.75
N SER A 317 22.21 -27.87 -17.14
CA SER A 317 22.54 -28.86 -18.18
C SER A 317 22.22 -28.38 -19.59
N ALA A 318 21.65 -27.18 -19.73
CA ALA A 318 21.22 -26.66 -21.02
C ALA A 318 22.40 -26.57 -22.02
N PRO A 319 22.17 -26.91 -23.29
CA PRO A 319 23.23 -26.92 -24.29
C PRO A 319 23.77 -25.50 -24.52
N THR A 320 25.09 -25.40 -24.73
CA THR A 320 25.76 -24.13 -25.10
C THR A 320 25.92 -23.96 -26.61
N ARG A 321 25.61 -25.00 -27.39
CA ARG A 321 25.64 -25.01 -28.85
C ARG A 321 24.40 -25.70 -29.41
N CYS A 322 23.91 -25.20 -30.54
CA CYS A 322 22.79 -25.81 -31.24
C CYS A 322 23.19 -27.20 -31.76
N PRO A 323 22.43 -28.26 -31.44
CA PRO A 323 22.73 -29.62 -31.92
C PRO A 323 22.59 -29.76 -33.44
N ALA A 324 21.82 -28.89 -34.10
CA ALA A 324 21.61 -28.95 -35.55
C ALA A 324 22.67 -28.19 -36.37
N CYS A 325 23.12 -27.02 -35.93
CA CYS A 325 24.05 -26.18 -36.70
C CYS A 325 25.36 -25.86 -35.98
N SER A 326 25.56 -26.34 -34.75
CA SER A 326 26.74 -26.09 -33.90
C SER A 326 27.01 -24.63 -33.55
N ALA A 327 26.15 -23.69 -33.96
CA ALA A 327 26.25 -22.28 -33.59
C ALA A 327 26.12 -22.12 -32.06
N PRO A 328 26.83 -21.15 -31.45
CA PRO A 328 26.68 -20.86 -30.03
C PRO A 328 25.23 -20.47 -29.71
N ILE A 329 24.76 -20.83 -28.52
CA ILE A 329 23.47 -20.36 -28.01
C ILE A 329 23.75 -19.14 -27.17
N THR A 330 23.27 -17.97 -27.61
CA THR A 330 23.50 -16.69 -26.93
C THR A 330 22.30 -16.25 -26.12
N GLN A 331 21.10 -16.74 -26.43
CA GLN A 331 19.92 -16.49 -25.62
C GLN A 331 20.09 -16.97 -24.16
N ARG A 332 19.63 -16.16 -23.21
CA ARG A 332 19.59 -16.54 -21.79
C ARG A 332 18.52 -17.61 -21.56
N ILE A 333 18.92 -18.73 -20.95
CA ILE A 333 18.03 -19.83 -20.61
C ILE A 333 17.50 -19.61 -19.18
N LEU A 334 16.17 -19.59 -19.05
CA LEU A 334 15.46 -19.33 -17.80
C LEU A 334 14.91 -20.63 -17.21
N ARG A 335 14.71 -20.65 -15.89
CA ARG A 335 14.07 -21.77 -15.19
C ARG A 335 12.63 -21.90 -15.68
N GLY A 336 12.22 -23.14 -15.95
CA GLY A 336 10.90 -23.45 -16.48
C GLY A 336 10.77 -23.42 -18.01
N MET A 337 11.82 -23.01 -18.74
CA MET A 337 11.82 -23.21 -20.19
C MET A 337 11.95 -24.70 -20.53
N ASP A 338 11.05 -25.21 -21.38
CA ASP A 338 11.08 -26.59 -21.90
C ASP A 338 11.75 -26.70 -23.27
N ARG A 339 11.85 -25.56 -23.97
CA ARG A 339 12.46 -25.46 -25.28
C ARG A 339 12.99 -24.06 -25.55
N ILE A 340 14.01 -24.00 -26.39
CA ILE A 340 14.55 -22.75 -26.94
C ILE A 340 14.67 -22.86 -28.46
N ARG A 341 14.73 -21.73 -29.15
CA ARG A 341 14.92 -21.69 -30.61
C ARG A 341 16.34 -21.19 -30.92
N CYS A 342 17.08 -21.92 -31.75
CA CYS A 342 18.39 -21.46 -32.19
C CYS A 342 18.26 -20.17 -33.02
N GLU A 343 18.96 -19.12 -32.60
CA GLU A 343 18.95 -17.78 -33.21
C GLU A 343 19.50 -17.78 -34.65
N TYR A 344 20.25 -18.82 -35.03
CA TYR A 344 20.93 -18.91 -36.34
C TYR A 344 20.18 -19.77 -37.36
N CYS A 345 19.71 -20.96 -36.96
CA CYS A 345 19.06 -21.91 -37.89
C CYS A 345 17.58 -22.15 -37.59
N GLY A 346 17.03 -21.55 -36.54
CA GLY A 346 15.63 -21.71 -36.15
C GLY A 346 15.26 -23.08 -35.58
N HIS A 347 16.22 -23.99 -35.39
CA HIS A 347 15.99 -25.31 -34.80
C HIS A 347 15.47 -25.19 -33.36
N VAL A 348 14.45 -25.98 -33.02
CA VAL A 348 13.87 -26.02 -31.67
C VAL A 348 14.64 -27.06 -30.86
N ILE A 349 15.28 -26.60 -29.79
CA ILE A 349 16.09 -27.40 -28.88
C ILE A 349 15.23 -27.65 -27.65
N ARG A 350 15.00 -28.91 -27.31
CA ARG A 350 14.38 -29.29 -26.02
C ARG A 350 15.45 -29.22 -24.93
N LEU A 351 15.09 -28.64 -23.80
CA LEU A 351 15.98 -28.48 -22.64
C LEU A 351 15.92 -29.70 -21.71
#